data_AF-A0A328T230-F1
#
_entry.id   AF-A0A328T230-F1
#
_cell.length_a   1.000
_cell.length_b   1.000
_cell.length_c   1.000
_cell.angle_alpha   90.00
_cell.angle_beta   90.00
_cell.angle_gamma   90.00
#
_symmetry.space_group_name_H-M   'P 1'
#
loop_
_entity.id
_entity.type
_entity.pdbx_description
1 polymer ?
#
loop_
_entity_poly.entity_id
_entity_poly.type
_entity_poly.pdbx_seq_one_letter_code
_entity_poly.pdbx_strand_id
1 'polypeptide(L)'
;MSYADVARGKHKQLGVEPIHPNHGRAKITGQELTGQKSQLRKVGLMPAMSGYDHLSLQRKRGQSSHGFTDFMVDTRRALHTLDSQPQGKSLLSQLNNGPSPSMVDFHSTVMIADARTRDDQGNTAKPQGMLAFRDKPLKHDSPGFGEATTVHYNPDIKKSDGSRPAFIGLGHELVHALRNQTGMAVDTNALDHMPKRKLLHTQIEEFETVGLLKAPQGITENSLRKEHGIAPRTEYSGMTPMPKMKELINKNK
;
A
#
# COMPACT_ATOMS: atom_id res chain seq x y z
N MET A 1 26.15 -42.13 -4.07
CA MET A 1 26.54 -42.64 -2.74
C MET A 1 25.41 -42.30 -1.78
N SER A 2 24.84 -43.26 -1.04
CA SER A 2 23.71 -42.97 -0.14
C SER A 2 24.19 -42.37 1.19
N TYR A 3 23.31 -41.71 1.95
CA TYR A 3 23.63 -41.13 3.27
C TYR A 3 24.13 -42.21 4.26
N ALA A 4 23.58 -43.42 4.16
CA ALA A 4 23.99 -44.58 4.95
C ALA A 4 25.41 -45.08 4.58
N ASP A 5 25.90 -44.81 3.38
CA ASP A 5 27.28 -45.14 2.97
C ASP A 5 28.29 -44.12 3.50
N VAL A 6 27.90 -42.84 3.58
CA VAL A 6 28.72 -41.77 4.17
C VAL A 6 28.89 -41.97 5.67
N ALA A 7 27.81 -42.31 6.38
CA ALA A 7 27.83 -42.58 7.83
C ALA A 7 28.70 -43.78 8.22
N ARG A 8 28.84 -44.78 7.33
CA ARG A 8 29.69 -45.96 7.53
C ARG A 8 31.15 -45.75 7.13
N GLY A 9 31.57 -44.50 6.88
CA GLY A 9 32.98 -44.17 6.65
C GLY A 9 33.52 -44.55 5.26
N LYS A 10 32.67 -44.98 4.31
CA LYS A 10 33.12 -45.39 2.96
C LYS A 10 33.70 -44.24 2.14
N HIS A 11 33.47 -42.99 2.55
CA HIS A 11 34.08 -41.80 1.94
C HIS A 11 35.61 -41.75 2.12
N LYS A 12 36.15 -42.36 3.19
CA LYS A 12 37.59 -42.39 3.48
C LYS A 12 38.40 -43.25 2.50
N GLN A 13 37.78 -44.27 1.88
CA GLN A 13 38.45 -45.13 0.90
C GLN A 13 38.60 -44.49 -0.49
N LEU A 14 37.90 -43.37 -0.75
CA LEU A 14 37.92 -42.66 -2.03
C LEU A 14 38.77 -41.38 -1.99
N GLY A 15 39.46 -41.10 -0.88
CA GLY A 15 40.23 -39.87 -0.71
C GLY A 15 39.37 -38.59 -0.73
N VAL A 16 38.05 -38.72 -0.53
CA VAL A 16 37.13 -37.58 -0.50
C VAL A 16 36.80 -37.27 0.96
N GLU A 17 37.31 -36.14 1.46
CA GLU A 17 36.88 -35.62 2.75
C GLU A 17 35.41 -35.18 2.68
N PRO A 18 34.56 -35.55 3.65
CA PRO A 18 33.19 -35.08 3.69
C PRO A 18 33.21 -33.58 4.01
N ILE A 19 32.52 -32.79 3.19
CA ILE A 19 32.31 -31.36 3.44
C ILE A 19 31.54 -31.23 4.76
N HIS A 20 32.26 -30.91 5.84
CA HIS A 20 31.66 -30.53 7.11
C HIS A 20 30.82 -29.25 6.92
N PRO A 21 29.59 -29.15 7.49
CA PRO A 21 28.73 -27.98 7.29
C PRO A 21 29.20 -26.66 7.93
N ASN A 22 30.44 -26.56 8.41
CA ASN A 22 30.86 -25.48 9.32
C ASN A 22 32.04 -24.64 8.83
N HIS A 23 32.12 -24.33 7.54
CA HIS A 23 32.97 -23.24 7.06
C HIS A 23 32.24 -22.35 6.04
N GLY A 24 32.06 -21.07 6.39
CA GLY A 24 32.00 -20.01 5.38
C GLY A 24 30.71 -19.18 5.21
N ARG A 25 29.84 -19.03 6.21
CA ARG A 25 28.95 -17.84 6.26
C ARG A 25 29.31 -17.02 7.48
N ALA A 26 30.22 -16.06 7.32
CA ALA A 26 30.30 -14.96 8.25
C ALA A 26 28.89 -14.35 8.35
N LYS A 27 28.25 -14.51 9.50
CA LYS A 27 26.99 -13.81 9.76
C LYS A 27 27.37 -12.33 9.82
N ILE A 28 27.03 -11.58 8.77
CA ILE A 28 27.17 -10.12 8.75
C ILE A 28 26.60 -9.59 10.05
N THR A 29 27.41 -8.92 10.85
CA THR A 29 26.98 -8.30 12.11
C THR A 29 26.02 -7.15 11.81
N GLY A 30 25.18 -6.77 12.78
CA GLY A 30 24.27 -5.64 12.60
C GLY A 30 24.99 -4.32 12.25
N GLN A 31 26.22 -4.15 12.76
CA GLN A 31 27.05 -2.99 12.48
C GLN A 31 27.62 -3.02 11.05
N GLU A 32 28.11 -4.17 10.59
CA GLU A 32 28.57 -4.35 9.20
C GLU A 32 27.42 -4.15 8.20
N LEU A 33 26.22 -4.65 8.51
CA LEU A 33 25.03 -4.44 7.68
C LEU A 33 24.68 -2.94 7.58
N THR A 34 24.75 -2.23 8.70
CA THR A 34 24.49 -0.78 8.74
C THR A 34 25.52 -0.01 7.92
N GLY A 35 26.80 -0.37 8.06
CA GLY A 35 27.90 0.21 7.28
C GLY A 35 27.78 -0.06 5.78
N GLN A 36 27.33 -1.24 5.37
CA GLN A 36 27.10 -1.54 3.95
C GLN A 36 25.93 -0.74 3.38
N LYS A 37 24.82 -0.60 4.13
CA LYS A 37 23.64 0.17 3.66
C LYS A 37 23.93 1.67 3.52
N SER A 38 24.90 2.23 4.25
CA SER A 38 25.27 3.65 4.10
C SER A 38 26.01 3.94 2.81
N GLN A 39 26.63 2.93 2.17
CA GLN A 39 27.35 3.06 0.91
C GLN A 39 26.44 2.99 -0.34
N LEU A 40 25.13 2.78 -0.16
CA LEU A 40 24.18 2.66 -1.27
C LEU A 40 23.95 4.00 -2.00
N ARG A 41 23.92 3.93 -3.35
CA ARG A 41 23.65 5.07 -4.24
C ARG A 41 22.32 5.74 -3.91
N LYS A 42 22.27 7.06 -4.10
CA LYS A 42 21.03 7.83 -3.94
C LYS A 42 20.18 7.69 -5.20
N VAL A 43 19.07 6.95 -5.08
CA VAL A 43 18.03 6.86 -6.11
C VAL A 43 16.77 7.53 -5.59
N GLY A 44 16.14 8.39 -6.41
CA GLY A 44 14.95 9.15 -6.04
C GLY A 44 13.64 8.40 -6.26
N LEU A 45 13.57 7.59 -7.32
CA LEU A 45 12.41 6.81 -7.72
C LEU A 45 12.85 5.41 -8.16
N MET A 46 12.15 4.37 -7.73
CA MET A 46 12.42 2.99 -8.11
C MET A 46 11.14 2.24 -8.41
N PRO A 47 11.12 1.25 -9.32
CA PRO A 47 9.97 0.37 -9.48
C PRO A 47 9.62 -0.32 -8.16
N ALA A 48 8.34 -0.35 -7.82
CA ALA A 48 7.87 -0.96 -6.59
C ALA A 48 8.04 -2.47 -6.63
N MET A 49 7.67 -3.11 -7.73
CA MET A 49 7.84 -4.54 -7.96
C MET A 49 7.92 -4.84 -9.46
N SER A 50 8.48 -6.00 -9.83
CA SER A 50 8.58 -6.41 -11.23
C SER A 50 7.19 -6.70 -11.82
N GLY A 51 6.96 -6.29 -13.07
CA GLY A 51 5.68 -6.46 -13.77
C GLY A 51 4.63 -5.38 -13.49
N TYR A 52 4.98 -4.37 -12.69
CA TYR A 52 4.09 -3.26 -12.30
C TYR A 52 4.78 -1.91 -12.55
N ASP A 53 4.83 -1.48 -13.80
CA ASP A 53 5.56 -0.30 -14.27
C ASP A 53 5.01 1.04 -13.76
N HIS A 54 3.73 1.11 -13.40
CA HIS A 54 3.11 2.33 -12.88
C HIS A 54 3.05 2.40 -11.35
N LEU A 55 3.70 1.46 -10.65
CA LEU A 55 3.88 1.52 -9.20
C LEU A 55 5.35 1.79 -8.89
N SER A 56 5.62 2.90 -8.21
CA SER A 56 6.99 3.34 -7.89
C SER A 56 7.16 3.65 -6.41
N LEU A 57 8.36 3.40 -5.88
CA LEU A 57 8.81 3.78 -4.54
C LEU A 57 9.56 5.10 -4.64
N GLN A 58 9.13 6.08 -3.85
CA GLN A 58 9.72 7.40 -3.83
C GLN A 58 10.56 7.59 -2.57
N ARG A 59 11.82 8.00 -2.76
CA ARG A 59 12.68 8.41 -1.66
C ARG A 59 12.32 9.82 -1.20
N LYS A 60 12.07 9.99 0.10
CA LYS A 60 11.80 11.32 0.68
C LYS A 60 13.09 12.15 0.72
N ARG A 61 12.96 13.47 0.53
CA ARG A 61 14.07 14.41 0.73
C ARG A 61 14.61 14.29 2.16
N GLY A 62 15.93 14.15 2.29
CA GLY A 62 16.60 13.98 3.59
C GLY A 62 16.57 12.57 4.16
N GLN A 63 15.86 11.62 3.55
CA GLN A 63 15.89 10.22 3.97
C GLN A 63 17.27 9.60 3.70
N SER A 64 17.83 8.86 4.66
CA SER A 64 19.09 8.14 4.49
C SER A 64 18.94 6.98 3.48
N SER A 65 20.05 6.54 2.87
CA SER A 65 20.00 5.44 1.90
C SER A 65 19.60 4.11 2.56
N HIS A 66 20.07 3.86 3.79
CA HIS A 66 19.67 2.67 4.55
C HIS A 66 18.18 2.71 4.93
N GLY A 67 17.67 3.87 5.39
CA GLY A 67 16.26 4.02 5.74
C GLY A 67 15.35 3.80 4.54
N PHE A 68 15.72 4.34 3.37
CA PHE A 68 15.00 4.08 2.12
C PHE A 68 15.06 2.60 1.72
N THR A 69 16.20 1.94 1.88
CA THR A 69 16.34 0.51 1.57
C THR A 69 15.44 -0.36 2.46
N ASP A 70 15.38 -0.08 3.76
CA ASP A 70 14.50 -0.79 4.69
C ASP A 70 13.03 -0.61 4.31
N PHE A 71 12.64 0.64 4.01
CA PHE A 71 11.31 0.95 3.51
C PHE A 71 10.95 0.19 2.24
N MET A 72 11.89 0.11 1.27
CA MET A 72 11.67 -0.62 0.03
C MET A 72 11.42 -2.11 0.28
N VAL A 73 12.20 -2.73 1.18
CA VAL A 73 12.07 -4.15 1.51
C VAL A 73 10.69 -4.43 2.12
N ASP A 74 10.26 -3.62 3.10
CA ASP A 74 8.98 -3.83 3.77
C ASP A 74 7.80 -3.56 2.84
N THR A 75 7.88 -2.51 2.02
CA THR A 75 6.85 -2.20 1.01
C THR A 75 6.74 -3.31 -0.03
N ARG A 76 7.86 -3.84 -0.53
CA ARG A 76 7.86 -4.97 -1.47
C ARG A 76 7.27 -6.22 -0.87
N ARG A 77 7.59 -6.53 0.40
CA ARG A 77 6.98 -7.67 1.10
C ARG A 77 5.46 -7.51 1.18
N ALA A 78 4.98 -6.31 1.50
CA ALA A 78 3.55 -6.01 1.54
C ALA A 78 2.90 -6.16 0.16
N LEU A 79 3.50 -5.61 -0.89
CA LEU A 79 3.01 -5.73 -2.27
C LEU A 79 2.98 -7.17 -2.76
N HIS A 80 4.03 -7.96 -2.51
CA HIS A 80 4.04 -9.38 -2.86
C HIS A 80 2.99 -10.19 -2.09
N THR A 81 2.69 -9.79 -0.84
CA THR A 81 1.62 -10.44 -0.08
C THR A 81 0.27 -10.15 -0.73
N LEU A 82 0.00 -8.90 -1.12
CA LEU A 82 -1.22 -8.52 -1.85
C LEU A 82 -1.32 -9.26 -3.21
N ASP A 83 -0.25 -9.26 -3.99
CA ASP A 83 -0.20 -9.91 -5.32
C ASP A 83 -0.40 -11.43 -5.27
N SER A 84 -0.19 -12.06 -4.10
CA SER A 84 -0.34 -13.50 -3.91
C SER A 84 -1.80 -13.98 -3.91
N GLN A 85 -2.78 -13.08 -3.79
CA GLN A 85 -4.21 -13.41 -3.76
C GLN A 85 -5.01 -12.66 -4.84
N PRO A 86 -6.19 -13.15 -5.25
CA PRO A 86 -6.90 -12.62 -6.42
C PRO A 86 -7.33 -11.15 -6.33
N GLN A 87 -7.85 -10.67 -5.19
CA GLN A 87 -8.29 -9.28 -5.02
C GLN A 87 -7.08 -8.35 -4.95
N GLY A 88 -6.04 -8.70 -4.19
CA GLY A 88 -4.81 -7.93 -4.15
C GLY A 88 -4.12 -7.86 -5.52
N LYS A 89 -4.03 -8.97 -6.26
CA LYS A 89 -3.53 -8.98 -7.64
C LYS A 89 -4.39 -8.12 -8.58
N SER A 90 -5.72 -8.21 -8.45
CA SER A 90 -6.64 -7.37 -9.25
C SER A 90 -6.45 -5.89 -8.95
N LEU A 91 -6.29 -5.51 -7.68
CA LEU A 91 -6.03 -4.14 -7.25
C LEU A 91 -4.75 -3.60 -7.89
N LEU A 92 -3.64 -4.33 -7.75
CA LEU A 92 -2.36 -3.92 -8.31
C LEU A 92 -2.40 -3.86 -9.85
N SER A 93 -3.08 -4.82 -10.49
CA SER A 93 -3.24 -4.85 -11.95
C SER A 93 -4.06 -3.66 -12.45
N GLN A 94 -5.12 -3.28 -11.72
CA GLN A 94 -5.93 -2.13 -12.06
C GLN A 94 -5.19 -0.81 -11.85
N LEU A 95 -4.39 -0.68 -10.79
CA LEU A 95 -3.53 0.49 -10.63
C LEU A 95 -2.50 0.56 -11.76
N ASN A 96 -1.93 -0.57 -12.15
CA ASN A 96 -0.93 -0.62 -13.21
C ASN A 96 -1.50 -0.34 -14.60
N ASN A 97 -2.62 -0.95 -14.95
CA ASN A 97 -3.15 -0.94 -16.32
C ASN A 97 -4.36 -0.01 -16.48
N GLY A 98 -4.84 0.57 -15.38
CA GLY A 98 -6.12 1.25 -15.33
C GLY A 98 -6.15 2.53 -16.17
N PRO A 99 -7.19 2.72 -16.99
CA PRO A 99 -7.37 3.98 -17.70
C PRO A 99 -7.53 5.11 -16.66
N SER A 100 -6.69 6.14 -16.78
CA SER A 100 -6.89 7.38 -16.04
C SER A 100 -7.68 8.31 -16.96
N PRO A 101 -8.97 8.60 -16.69
CA PRO A 101 -9.74 9.58 -17.45
C PRO A 101 -9.21 10.97 -17.11
N SER A 102 -8.01 11.28 -17.59
CA SER A 102 -7.25 12.47 -17.22
C SER A 102 -7.02 13.35 -18.43
N MET A 103 -6.86 14.66 -18.20
CA MET A 103 -6.63 15.64 -19.26
C MET A 103 -5.14 15.74 -19.67
N VAL A 104 -4.23 15.01 -19.01
CA VAL A 104 -2.77 15.09 -19.21
C VAL A 104 -2.13 13.69 -19.07
N ASP A 105 -1.16 13.37 -19.93
CA ASP A 105 -0.58 12.03 -20.17
C ASP A 105 0.26 11.38 -19.04
N PHE A 106 0.39 11.97 -17.85
CA PHE A 106 1.32 11.49 -16.80
C PHE A 106 0.66 10.71 -15.65
N HIS A 107 -0.59 10.26 -15.76
CA HIS A 107 -1.50 10.21 -14.59
C HIS A 107 -2.05 8.85 -14.13
N SER A 108 -1.36 7.74 -14.42
CA SER A 108 -1.62 6.41 -13.83
C SER A 108 -0.62 5.99 -12.75
N THR A 109 0.32 6.85 -12.37
CA THR A 109 1.42 6.46 -11.46
C THR A 109 0.99 6.52 -10.00
N VAL A 110 1.20 5.42 -9.27
CA VAL A 110 1.17 5.39 -7.80
C VAL A 110 2.60 5.49 -7.28
N MET A 111 2.89 6.56 -6.55
CA MET A 111 4.14 6.73 -5.80
C MET A 111 3.94 6.34 -4.35
N ILE A 112 4.73 5.40 -3.84
CA ILE A 112 4.68 4.95 -2.45
C ILE A 112 5.90 5.52 -1.72
N ALA A 113 5.67 6.36 -0.72
CA ALA A 113 6.67 7.12 0.02
C ALA A 113 6.67 6.76 1.51
N ASP A 114 7.84 6.82 2.14
CA ASP A 114 8.02 6.44 3.56
C ASP A 114 7.36 7.45 4.51
N ALA A 115 6.46 6.95 5.36
CA ALA A 115 5.71 7.73 6.34
C ALA A 115 6.18 7.53 7.80
N ARG A 116 7.20 6.69 8.06
CA ARG A 116 7.67 6.38 9.44
C ARG A 116 8.12 7.59 10.26
N THR A 117 8.49 8.67 9.60
CA THR A 117 9.01 9.91 10.21
C THR A 117 8.03 11.07 10.13
N ARG A 118 6.77 10.84 9.77
CA ARG A 118 5.75 11.89 9.74
C ARG A 118 5.12 12.09 11.11
N ASP A 119 4.78 13.34 11.43
CA ASP A 119 4.18 13.70 12.73
C ASP A 119 2.79 13.05 12.93
N ASP A 120 2.05 12.85 11.85
CA ASP A 120 0.75 12.17 11.85
C ASP A 120 0.87 10.63 11.90
N GLN A 121 2.08 10.08 11.68
CA GLN A 121 2.48 8.66 11.58
C GLN A 121 1.56 7.71 10.80
N GLY A 122 0.45 8.21 10.25
CA GLY A 122 -0.61 7.49 9.55
C GLY A 122 -0.26 7.16 8.12
N ASN A 123 -0.85 6.08 7.62
CA ASN A 123 -0.89 5.83 6.19
C ASN A 123 -1.90 6.80 5.55
N THR A 124 -1.59 7.29 4.34
CA THR A 124 -2.52 8.16 3.60
C THR A 124 -2.24 8.14 2.11
N ALA A 125 -3.29 8.03 1.30
CA ALA A 125 -3.25 8.25 -0.13
C ALA A 125 -3.63 9.71 -0.47
N LYS A 126 -2.71 10.43 -1.11
CA LYS A 126 -2.93 11.80 -1.56
C LYS A 126 -2.89 11.89 -3.08
N PRO A 127 -3.93 12.39 -3.74
CA PRO A 127 -3.88 12.68 -5.16
C PRO A 127 -2.87 13.81 -5.45
N GLN A 128 -2.19 13.72 -6.59
CA GLN A 128 -1.17 14.68 -7.03
C GLN A 128 -1.67 15.70 -8.04
N GLY A 129 -2.88 15.51 -8.58
CA GLY A 129 -3.46 16.34 -9.64
C GLY A 129 -4.34 17.47 -9.12
N MET A 130 -5.23 17.92 -10.01
CA MET A 130 -6.10 19.08 -9.85
C MET A 130 -7.35 18.82 -8.99
N LEU A 131 -7.33 17.91 -8.00
CA LEU A 131 -8.45 17.82 -7.05
C LEU A 131 -8.76 19.18 -6.40
N ALA A 132 -7.74 20.03 -6.20
CA ALA A 132 -7.90 21.39 -5.70
C ALA A 132 -8.68 22.35 -6.64
N PHE A 133 -8.95 21.95 -7.89
CA PHE A 133 -9.66 22.75 -8.90
C PHE A 133 -11.00 22.13 -9.32
N ARG A 134 -11.50 21.10 -8.61
CA ARG A 134 -12.87 20.65 -8.81
C ARG A 134 -13.82 21.72 -8.26
N ASP A 135 -14.33 22.56 -9.14
CA ASP A 135 -15.28 23.63 -8.81
C ASP A 135 -16.55 23.16 -8.07
N LYS A 136 -16.82 21.85 -8.03
CA LYS A 136 -17.93 21.25 -7.29
C LYS A 136 -17.49 19.89 -6.74
N PRO A 137 -17.91 19.50 -5.52
CA PRO A 137 -17.89 18.09 -5.15
C PRO A 137 -18.73 17.37 -6.21
N LEU A 138 -18.08 16.54 -7.02
CA LEU A 138 -18.79 15.63 -7.91
C LEU A 138 -19.80 14.89 -7.05
N LYS A 139 -21.01 14.70 -7.57
CA LYS A 139 -22.00 13.87 -6.88
C LYS A 139 -21.31 12.55 -6.52
N HIS A 140 -21.57 12.05 -5.31
CA HIS A 140 -20.92 10.85 -4.77
C HIS A 140 -20.89 9.66 -5.76
N ASP A 141 -21.90 9.58 -6.64
CA ASP A 141 -22.05 8.52 -7.64
C ASP A 141 -21.69 8.95 -9.08
N SER A 142 -20.95 10.05 -9.29
CA SER A 142 -20.53 10.52 -10.62
C SER A 142 -19.01 10.51 -10.75
N PRO A 143 -18.44 9.69 -11.65
CA PRO A 143 -16.99 9.64 -11.84
C PRO A 143 -16.49 10.99 -12.36
N GLY A 144 -15.42 11.49 -11.74
CA GLY A 144 -14.67 12.65 -12.23
C GLY A 144 -13.42 12.25 -13.00
N PHE A 145 -12.49 13.21 -13.12
CA PHE A 145 -11.17 12.93 -13.69
C PHE A 145 -10.32 12.07 -12.77
N GLY A 146 -9.51 11.20 -13.38
CA GLY A 146 -8.53 10.35 -12.74
C GLY A 146 -7.21 11.06 -12.46
N GLU A 147 -6.55 10.72 -11.35
CA GLU A 147 -5.31 11.38 -10.92
C GLU A 147 -4.25 10.40 -10.38
N ALA A 148 -2.98 10.75 -10.59
CA ALA A 148 -1.85 10.10 -9.94
C ALA A 148 -1.94 10.25 -8.41
N THR A 149 -1.40 9.28 -7.67
CA THR A 149 -1.50 9.24 -6.21
C THR A 149 -0.14 9.05 -5.55
N THR A 150 0.13 9.81 -4.48
CA THR A 150 1.18 9.51 -3.51
C THR A 150 0.59 8.80 -2.30
N VAL A 151 0.91 7.53 -2.14
CA VAL A 151 0.66 6.76 -0.92
C VAL A 151 1.81 7.00 0.04
N HIS A 152 1.51 7.57 1.19
CA HIS A 152 2.43 7.63 2.32
C HIS A 152 2.19 6.37 3.16
N TYR A 153 3.22 5.55 3.29
CA TYR A 153 3.13 4.24 3.91
C TYR A 153 4.13 4.09 5.05
N ASN A 154 3.63 3.68 6.20
CA ASN A 154 4.37 3.31 7.38
C ASN A 154 4.02 1.85 7.72
N PRO A 155 4.94 0.90 7.44
CA PRO A 155 4.70 -0.52 7.72
C PRO A 155 4.66 -0.86 9.22
N ASP A 156 5.11 0.06 10.08
CA ASP A 156 5.20 -0.15 11.53
C ASP A 156 3.89 0.19 12.26
N ILE A 157 2.92 0.82 11.58
CA ILE A 157 1.60 1.11 12.17
C ILE A 157 0.86 -0.19 12.40
N LYS A 158 0.59 -0.46 13.69
CA LYS A 158 -0.33 -1.51 14.13
C LYS A 158 -1.68 -0.96 14.61
N LYS A 159 -1.85 0.37 14.64
CA LYS A 159 -3.04 1.05 15.14
C LYS A 159 -4.13 1.06 14.07
N SER A 160 -5.09 0.17 14.23
CA SER A 160 -6.46 0.28 13.73
C SER A 160 -7.35 -0.50 14.68
N ASP A 161 -8.67 -0.41 14.50
CA ASP A 161 -9.65 -1.20 15.25
C ASP A 161 -9.41 -2.72 14.98
N GLY A 162 -8.55 -3.35 15.78
CA GLY A 162 -8.12 -4.75 15.66
C GLY A 162 -6.73 -4.97 15.00
N SER A 163 -6.39 -6.25 14.78
CA SER A 163 -5.16 -6.66 14.08
C SER A 163 -5.18 -6.14 12.63
N ARG A 164 -4.22 -5.28 12.27
CA ARG A 164 -3.99 -4.83 10.89
C ARG A 164 -2.56 -5.15 10.48
N PRO A 165 -2.36 -6.26 9.76
CA PRO A 165 -1.09 -6.55 9.12
C PRO A 165 -0.68 -5.41 8.19
N ALA A 166 0.62 -5.15 8.10
CA ALA A 166 1.17 -4.04 7.34
C ALA A 166 0.70 -4.01 5.88
N PHE A 167 0.50 -5.18 5.25
CA PHE A 167 0.01 -5.29 3.87
C PHE A 167 -1.47 -4.90 3.71
N ILE A 168 -2.31 -5.12 4.73
CA ILE A 168 -3.68 -4.60 4.75
C ILE A 168 -3.66 -3.08 4.95
N GLY A 169 -2.71 -2.58 5.74
CA GLY A 169 -2.40 -1.15 5.84
C GLY A 169 -2.12 -0.51 4.49
N LEU A 170 -1.23 -1.12 3.71
CA LEU A 170 -0.91 -0.66 2.37
C LEU A 170 -2.10 -0.84 1.40
N GLY A 171 -2.77 -2.00 1.45
CA GLY A 171 -3.92 -2.30 0.59
C GLY A 171 -5.05 -1.29 0.72
N HIS A 172 -5.33 -0.82 1.94
CA HIS A 172 -6.28 0.26 2.19
C HIS A 172 -5.95 1.55 1.42
N GLU A 173 -4.70 2.03 1.51
CA GLU A 173 -4.28 3.22 0.77
C GLU A 173 -4.27 3.01 -0.75
N LEU A 174 -3.97 1.79 -1.20
CA LEU A 174 -4.03 1.45 -2.62
C LEU A 174 -5.47 1.42 -3.14
N VAL A 175 -6.46 1.09 -2.31
CA VAL A 175 -7.89 1.24 -2.66
C VAL A 175 -8.24 2.72 -2.84
N HIS A 176 -7.78 3.61 -1.97
CA HIS A 176 -7.92 5.06 -2.21
C HIS A 176 -7.20 5.50 -3.48
N ALA A 177 -5.98 5.00 -3.74
CA ALA A 177 -5.26 5.30 -4.98
C ALA A 177 -6.05 4.87 -6.23
N LEU A 178 -6.71 3.71 -6.19
CA LEU A 178 -7.55 3.24 -7.28
C LEU A 178 -8.77 4.15 -7.48
N ARG A 179 -9.37 4.62 -6.39
CA ARG A 179 -10.50 5.57 -6.44
C ARG A 179 -10.07 6.94 -6.97
N ASN A 180 -8.87 7.42 -6.62
CA ASN A 180 -8.28 8.62 -7.20
C ASN A 180 -8.04 8.43 -8.71
N GLN A 181 -7.42 7.33 -9.12
CA GLN A 181 -7.10 7.04 -10.53
C GLN A 181 -8.34 6.90 -11.41
N THR A 182 -9.45 6.40 -10.86
CA THR A 182 -10.72 6.23 -11.56
C THR A 182 -11.67 7.43 -11.39
N GLY A 183 -11.22 8.48 -10.70
CA GLY A 183 -11.99 9.70 -10.46
C GLY A 183 -13.21 9.53 -9.54
N MET A 184 -13.30 8.41 -8.82
CA MET A 184 -14.39 8.10 -7.86
C MET A 184 -14.11 8.64 -6.46
N ALA A 185 -12.89 9.12 -6.20
CA ALA A 185 -12.55 9.72 -4.91
C ALA A 185 -13.38 10.99 -4.66
N VAL A 186 -13.88 11.10 -3.44
CA VAL A 186 -14.65 12.25 -2.97
C VAL A 186 -13.70 13.41 -2.68
N ASP A 187 -13.77 14.47 -3.50
CA ASP A 187 -13.07 15.72 -3.19
C ASP A 187 -13.82 16.49 -2.10
N THR A 188 -13.11 16.77 -1.01
CA THR A 188 -13.65 17.48 0.16
C THR A 188 -13.07 18.87 0.33
N ASN A 189 -12.14 19.31 -0.52
CA ASN A 189 -11.52 20.64 -0.43
C ASN A 189 -12.55 21.76 -0.67
N ALA A 190 -13.44 21.56 -1.65
CA ALA A 190 -14.56 22.47 -1.89
C ALA A 190 -15.54 22.58 -0.69
N LEU A 191 -15.43 21.73 0.33
CA LEU A 191 -16.29 21.70 1.52
C LEU A 191 -15.63 22.30 2.76
N ASP A 192 -14.49 22.98 2.64
CA ASP A 192 -13.79 23.60 3.79
C ASP A 192 -14.68 24.60 4.57
N HIS A 193 -15.57 25.30 3.86
CA HIS A 193 -16.55 26.21 4.45
C HIS A 193 -17.79 25.50 5.05
N MET A 194 -17.90 24.17 4.91
CA MET A 194 -19.01 23.32 5.40
C MET A 194 -18.47 22.12 6.21
N PRO A 195 -17.92 22.32 7.42
CA PRO A 195 -17.17 21.30 8.15
C PRO A 195 -17.95 20.02 8.45
N LYS A 196 -19.25 20.13 8.78
CA LYS A 196 -20.12 18.96 8.99
C LYS A 196 -20.29 18.11 7.73
N ARG A 197 -20.40 18.76 6.57
CA ARG A 197 -20.54 18.09 5.27
C ARG A 197 -19.22 17.46 4.86
N LYS A 198 -18.10 18.17 5.03
CA LYS A 198 -16.75 17.63 4.84
C LYS A 198 -16.54 16.34 5.63
N LEU A 199 -16.86 16.36 6.92
CA LEU A 199 -16.76 15.17 7.78
C LEU A 199 -17.60 13.99 7.25
N LEU A 200 -18.86 14.24 6.86
CA LEU A 200 -19.75 13.21 6.33
C LEU A 200 -19.19 12.57 5.04
N HIS A 201 -18.67 13.40 4.12
CA HIS A 201 -18.06 12.94 2.87
C HIS A 201 -16.79 12.11 3.14
N THR A 202 -15.92 12.56 4.05
CA THR A 202 -14.73 11.79 4.46
C THR A 202 -15.12 10.44 5.08
N GLN A 203 -16.14 10.40 5.94
CA GLN A 203 -16.61 9.14 6.54
C GLN A 203 -17.12 8.15 5.50
N ILE A 204 -17.83 8.62 4.48
CA ILE A 204 -18.34 7.74 3.41
C ILE A 204 -17.19 7.19 2.57
N GLU A 205 -16.19 8.01 2.24
CA GLU A 205 -14.98 7.58 1.51
C GLU A 205 -14.26 6.44 2.26
N GLU A 206 -14.10 6.58 3.58
CA GLU A 206 -13.48 5.55 4.43
C GLU A 206 -14.36 4.30 4.53
N PHE A 207 -15.67 4.44 4.72
CA PHE A 207 -16.57 3.30 4.80
C PHE A 207 -16.65 2.50 3.49
N GLU A 208 -16.60 3.17 2.34
CA GLU A 208 -16.50 2.50 1.05
C GLU A 208 -15.14 1.81 0.86
N THR A 209 -14.06 2.48 1.28
CA THR A 209 -12.70 1.92 1.22
C THR A 209 -12.57 0.67 2.09
N VAL A 210 -13.11 0.69 3.31
CA VAL A 210 -13.14 -0.47 4.20
C VAL A 210 -14.07 -1.57 3.68
N GLY A 211 -15.16 -1.20 3.01
CA GLY A 211 -16.22 -2.12 2.58
C GLY A 211 -17.34 -2.27 3.63
N LEU A 212 -17.56 -1.24 4.46
CA LEU A 212 -18.75 -1.09 5.31
C LEU A 212 -19.93 -0.50 4.52
N LEU A 213 -19.63 0.23 3.44
CA LEU A 213 -20.59 0.65 2.43
C LEU A 213 -20.22 0.02 1.08
N LYS A 214 -21.24 -0.21 0.24
CA LYS A 214 -21.02 -0.68 -1.13
C LYS A 214 -20.22 0.36 -1.91
N ALA A 215 -19.05 -0.05 -2.38
CA ALA A 215 -18.16 0.78 -3.19
C ALA A 215 -18.22 0.37 -4.68
N PRO A 216 -18.20 1.33 -5.61
CA PRO A 216 -18.33 1.05 -7.05
C PRO A 216 -17.18 0.23 -7.65
N GLN A 217 -15.96 0.33 -7.12
CA GLN A 217 -14.79 -0.43 -7.61
C GLN A 217 -14.80 -1.92 -7.24
N GLY A 218 -15.69 -2.36 -6.34
CA GLY A 218 -15.76 -3.74 -5.84
C GLY A 218 -14.64 -4.15 -4.87
N ILE A 219 -13.41 -3.67 -5.07
CA ILE A 219 -12.26 -3.93 -4.20
C ILE A 219 -12.29 -3.01 -2.97
N THR A 220 -12.19 -3.62 -1.80
CA THR A 220 -12.21 -2.95 -0.48
C THR A 220 -11.22 -3.59 0.48
N GLU A 221 -10.89 -2.93 1.59
CA GLU A 221 -10.07 -3.52 2.66
C GLU A 221 -10.65 -4.87 3.12
N ASN A 222 -11.97 -4.95 3.35
CA ASN A 222 -12.62 -6.20 3.78
C ASN A 222 -12.52 -7.31 2.73
N SER A 223 -12.51 -6.99 1.43
CA SER A 223 -12.27 -7.98 0.38
C SER A 223 -10.85 -8.57 0.44
N LEU A 224 -9.84 -7.71 0.71
CA LEU A 224 -8.44 -8.13 0.91
C LEU A 224 -8.29 -8.94 2.22
N ARG A 225 -8.94 -8.51 3.30
CA ARG A 225 -8.92 -9.25 4.57
C ARG A 225 -9.50 -10.65 4.40
N LYS A 226 -10.63 -10.76 3.69
CA LYS A 226 -11.34 -12.02 3.46
C LYS A 226 -10.47 -13.06 2.75
N GLU A 227 -9.78 -12.70 1.68
CA GLU A 227 -8.95 -13.65 0.93
C GLU A 227 -7.70 -14.11 1.69
N HIS A 228 -7.26 -13.33 2.69
CA HIS A 228 -6.15 -13.67 3.56
C HIS A 228 -6.58 -14.31 4.90
N GLY A 229 -7.86 -14.66 5.06
CA GLY A 229 -8.37 -15.28 6.29
C GLY A 229 -8.36 -14.35 7.51
N ILE A 230 -8.35 -13.04 7.28
CA ILE A 230 -8.35 -12.02 8.33
C ILE A 230 -9.81 -11.58 8.58
N ALA A 231 -10.19 -11.45 9.85
CA ALA A 231 -11.52 -10.97 10.22
C ALA A 231 -11.81 -9.60 9.59
N PRO A 232 -12.99 -9.40 8.97
CA PRO A 232 -13.36 -8.11 8.40
C PRO A 232 -13.50 -7.05 9.50
N ARG A 233 -13.25 -5.80 9.15
CA ARG A 233 -13.64 -4.67 10.00
C ARG A 233 -15.16 -4.52 9.96
N THR A 234 -15.73 -4.24 11.13
CA THR A 234 -17.15 -3.91 11.30
C THR A 234 -17.39 -2.42 11.54
N GLU A 235 -16.31 -1.68 11.81
CA GLU A 235 -16.32 -0.23 12.07
C GLU A 235 -15.02 0.42 11.58
N TYR A 236 -15.03 1.74 11.51
CA TYR A 236 -13.86 2.56 11.23
C TYR A 236 -13.76 3.72 12.21
N SER A 237 -12.67 3.76 12.98
CA SER A 237 -12.42 4.77 14.02
C SER A 237 -13.55 4.82 15.06
N GLY A 238 -14.06 3.64 15.44
CA GLY A 238 -15.19 3.49 16.37
C GLY A 238 -16.55 3.90 15.80
N MET A 239 -16.66 4.09 14.48
CA MET A 239 -17.91 4.49 13.81
C MET A 239 -18.41 3.41 12.85
N THR A 240 -19.72 3.22 12.84
CA THR A 240 -20.43 2.37 11.88
C THR A 240 -21.27 3.21 10.92
N PRO A 241 -21.54 2.75 9.69
CA PRO A 241 -22.44 3.45 8.78
C PRO A 241 -23.83 3.65 9.40
N MET A 242 -24.31 4.89 9.40
CA MET A 242 -25.69 5.18 9.80
C MET A 242 -26.68 4.82 8.67
N PRO A 243 -27.92 4.43 8.98
CA PRO A 243 -28.96 4.32 7.97
C PRO A 243 -29.09 5.62 7.16
N LYS A 244 -29.18 5.52 5.84
CA LYS A 244 -29.37 6.66 4.91
C LYS A 244 -28.23 7.67 4.85
N MET A 245 -27.01 7.30 5.27
CA MET A 245 -25.84 8.19 5.23
C MET A 245 -25.59 8.80 3.84
N LYS A 246 -25.75 8.01 2.76
CA LYS A 246 -25.65 8.49 1.37
C LYS A 246 -26.78 9.45 0.97
N GLU A 247 -27.98 9.29 1.52
CA GLU A 247 -29.10 10.19 1.25
C GLU A 247 -28.90 11.57 1.90
N LEU A 248 -28.20 11.63 3.03
CA LEU A 248 -27.90 12.89 3.73
C LEU A 248 -26.97 13.80 2.93
N ILE A 249 -26.09 13.25 2.08
CA ILE A 249 -25.26 14.03 1.15
C ILE A 249 -26.12 14.80 0.14
N ASN A 250 -27.20 14.16 -0.36
CA ASN A 250 -28.00 14.69 -1.48
C ASN A 250 -29.12 15.65 -1.05
N LYS A 251 -29.47 15.68 0.24
CA LYS A 251 -30.57 16.52 0.77
C LYS A 251 -30.16 17.96 1.11
N ASN A 252 -28.88 18.23 1.33
CA ASN A 252 -28.38 19.57 1.70
C ASN A 252 -27.85 20.33 0.48
N LYS A 253 -28.68 20.45 -0.57
CA LYS A 253 -28.38 21.28 -1.76
C LYS A 253 -28.52 22.76 -1.46
#